data_AF-A0A1W1UIM3-F1
#
_entry.id   AF-A0A1W1UIM3-F1
#
_cell.length_a   1.000
_cell.length_b   1.000
_cell.length_c   1.000
_cell.angle_alpha   90.00
_cell.angle_beta   90.00
_cell.angle_gamma   90.00
#
_symmetry.space_group_name_H-M   'P 1'
#
loop_
_entity.id
_entity.type
_entity.pdbx_description
1 polymer ?
#
loop_
_entity_poly.entity_id
_entity_poly.type
_entity_poly.pdbx_seq_one_letter_code
_entity_poly.pdbx_strand_id
1 'polypeptide(L)'
;MPLTSTELCRVRAVTTFTTLSANPDTWQTALAAAKKQCDSLAQSLQQRGYQVQSIRIVTNPFAEYLNISSVETAKQGLAEIKAMLLQLNQDSDLRIRFAIGEAKTSAEIALLPELIKDYGDLCNACVNIAADEYGFLDNQQISHCAEAVQKIAAITPRGEGNFNFTVNFNCQPLIPYFPQVITAASWVTVLSSVWKRRIYWRRHWRAFNPHGNNKPTPIFYNRLIRQCVMPCNIILIR
;
A
#
# COMPACT_ATOMS: atom_id res chain seq x y z
N MET A 1 10.70 -1.95 24.28
CA MET A 1 11.96 -1.57 23.62
C MET A 1 11.84 -0.17 23.05
N PRO A 2 12.81 0.72 23.27
CA PRO A 2 12.78 2.03 22.64
C PRO A 2 13.07 1.86 21.14
N LEU A 3 12.19 2.38 20.29
CA LEU A 3 12.31 2.36 18.82
C LEU A 3 13.53 3.13 18.30
N THR A 4 14.38 3.65 19.21
CA THR A 4 15.56 4.47 18.94
C THR A 4 16.84 3.65 18.77
N SER A 5 16.82 2.34 19.06
CA SER A 5 17.98 1.48 18.87
C SER A 5 18.10 1.09 17.40
N THR A 6 19.07 1.69 16.70
CA THR A 6 19.33 1.45 15.27
C THR A 6 19.93 0.07 14.98
N GLU A 7 20.60 -0.53 15.96
CA GLU A 7 21.16 -1.89 15.86
C GLU A 7 20.09 -2.99 15.91
N LEU A 8 19.00 -2.73 16.65
CA LEU A 8 17.93 -3.70 16.93
C LEU A 8 16.61 -3.39 16.18
N CYS A 9 16.59 -2.34 15.37
CA CYS A 9 15.39 -1.89 14.67
C CYS A 9 15.74 -1.51 13.24
N ARG A 10 15.16 -2.24 12.28
CA ARG A 10 15.33 -1.98 10.85
C ARG A 10 14.02 -1.47 10.24
N VAL A 11 14.13 -0.60 9.26
CA VAL A 11 12.97 -0.12 8.50
C VAL A 11 12.77 -1.08 7.33
N ARG A 12 11.71 -1.88 7.39
CA ARG A 12 11.38 -2.81 6.30
C ARG A 12 10.98 -2.07 5.04
N ALA A 13 10.17 -1.03 5.20
CA ALA A 13 9.65 -0.27 4.10
C ALA A 13 9.25 1.14 4.50
N VAL A 14 9.49 2.08 3.59
CA VAL A 14 8.81 3.38 3.55
C VAL A 14 7.73 3.30 2.47
N THR A 15 6.48 3.53 2.83
CA THR A 15 5.34 3.40 1.92
C THR A 15 4.71 4.76 1.66
N THR A 16 4.49 5.07 0.38
CA THR A 16 3.68 6.22 -0.05
C THR A 16 2.47 5.74 -0.85
N PHE A 17 1.42 6.54 -0.80
CA PHE A 17 0.19 6.35 -1.55
C PHE A 17 0.11 7.44 -2.62
N THR A 18 -0.23 7.05 -3.84
CA THR A 18 -0.43 7.96 -4.96
C THR A 18 -1.70 7.60 -5.72
N THR A 19 -2.18 8.51 -6.54
CA THR A 19 -3.34 8.30 -7.40
C THR A 19 -2.90 8.47 -8.83
N LEU A 20 -3.14 7.44 -9.65
CA LEU A 20 -2.99 7.52 -11.09
C LEU A 20 -4.36 7.84 -11.71
N SER A 21 -4.37 8.70 -12.71
CA SER A 21 -5.57 9.01 -13.47
C SER A 21 -5.68 8.11 -14.69
N ALA A 22 -6.84 8.06 -15.33
CA ALA A 22 -7.01 7.37 -16.61
C ALA A 22 -6.20 7.98 -17.77
N ASN A 23 -5.57 9.15 -17.59
CA ASN A 23 -4.66 9.75 -18.56
C ASN A 23 -3.20 9.32 -18.28
N PRO A 24 -2.59 8.46 -19.14
CA PRO A 24 -1.22 7.97 -18.95
C PRO A 24 -0.13 9.05 -18.92
N ASP A 25 -0.36 10.19 -19.58
CA ASP A 25 0.58 11.31 -19.61
C ASP A 25 0.89 11.87 -18.21
N THR A 26 -0.02 11.64 -17.26
CA THR A 26 0.12 12.09 -15.87
C THR A 26 0.90 11.13 -14.98
N TRP A 27 1.07 9.87 -15.40
CA TRP A 27 1.60 8.81 -14.54
C TRP A 27 3.05 9.06 -14.12
N GLN A 28 3.90 9.46 -15.06
CA GLN A 28 5.32 9.69 -14.76
C GLN A 28 5.50 10.76 -13.69
N THR A 29 4.75 11.86 -13.79
CA THR A 29 4.78 12.93 -12.79
C THR A 29 4.30 12.45 -11.42
N ALA A 30 3.21 11.68 -11.36
CA ALA A 30 2.66 11.14 -10.12
C ALA A 30 3.60 10.12 -9.45
N LEU A 31 4.20 9.22 -10.24
CA LEU A 31 5.17 8.23 -9.77
C LEU A 31 6.48 8.87 -9.32
N ALA A 32 6.97 9.89 -10.03
CA ALA A 32 8.16 10.64 -9.64
C ALA A 32 7.96 11.38 -8.31
N ALA A 33 6.79 12.01 -8.12
CA ALA A 33 6.45 12.67 -6.87
C ALA A 33 6.39 11.68 -5.69
N ALA A 34 5.76 10.52 -5.91
CA ALA A 34 5.68 9.44 -4.93
C ALA A 34 7.07 8.92 -4.55
N LYS A 35 7.91 8.60 -5.54
CA LYS A 35 9.28 8.12 -5.30
C LYS A 35 10.11 9.14 -4.52
N LYS A 36 10.09 10.42 -4.94
CA LYS A 36 10.83 11.51 -4.28
C LYS A 36 10.48 11.61 -2.79
N GLN A 37 9.21 11.43 -2.42
CA GLN A 37 8.79 11.43 -1.02
C GLN A 37 9.36 10.24 -0.24
N CYS A 38 9.28 9.04 -0.82
CA CYS A 38 9.87 7.84 -0.21
C CYS A 38 11.38 7.96 -0.02
N ASP A 39 12.09 8.45 -1.03
CA ASP A 39 13.55 8.61 -0.99
C ASP A 39 13.97 9.63 0.07
N SER A 40 13.29 10.78 0.14
CA SER A 40 13.59 11.80 1.14
C SER A 40 13.42 11.28 2.58
N LEU A 41 12.37 10.50 2.83
CA LEU A 41 12.14 9.91 4.14
C LEU A 41 13.11 8.76 4.42
N ALA A 42 13.41 7.91 3.44
CA ALA A 42 14.41 6.85 3.56
C ALA A 42 15.79 7.41 3.88
N GLN A 43 16.23 8.45 3.16
CA GLN A 43 17.48 9.16 3.39
C GLN A 43 17.53 9.76 4.80
N SER A 44 16.43 10.38 5.25
CA SER A 44 16.31 10.93 6.60
C SER A 44 16.37 9.87 7.71
N LEU A 45 15.99 8.63 7.42
CA LEU A 45 16.11 7.50 8.34
C LEU A 45 17.53 6.92 8.34
N GLN A 46 18.15 6.80 7.16
CA GLN A 46 19.52 6.35 6.99
C GLN A 46 20.53 7.31 7.65
N GLN A 47 20.34 8.63 7.51
CA GLN A 47 21.14 9.65 8.21
C GLN A 47 21.05 9.55 9.74
N ARG A 48 19.97 8.94 10.26
CA ARG A 48 19.79 8.67 11.69
C ARG A 48 20.28 7.29 12.11
N GLY A 49 20.96 6.55 11.21
CA GLY A 49 21.56 5.25 11.47
C GLY A 49 20.65 4.05 11.21
N TYR A 50 19.41 4.23 10.73
CA TYR A 50 18.54 3.09 10.42
C TYR A 50 18.87 2.48 9.06
N GLN A 51 18.90 1.15 9.00
CA GLN A 51 18.87 0.44 7.73
C GLN A 51 17.44 0.47 7.15
N VAL A 52 17.30 0.99 5.92
CA VAL A 52 16.05 0.95 5.15
C VAL A 52 16.18 -0.10 4.06
N GLN A 53 15.23 -1.04 3.98
CA GLN A 53 15.33 -2.18 3.05
C GLN A 53 14.66 -1.94 1.69
N SER A 54 13.57 -1.18 1.66
CA SER A 54 12.81 -0.94 0.42
C SER A 54 11.93 0.29 0.53
N ILE A 55 11.45 0.77 -0.61
CA ILE A 55 10.34 1.70 -0.69
C ILE A 55 9.14 1.04 -1.37
N ARG A 56 7.93 1.49 -1.01
CA ARG A 56 6.67 0.98 -1.56
C ARG A 56 5.86 2.13 -2.12
N ILE A 57 5.38 1.97 -3.35
CA ILE A 57 4.42 2.89 -3.96
C ILE A 57 3.14 2.11 -4.16
N VAL A 58 2.04 2.71 -3.72
CA VAL A 58 0.72 2.08 -3.79
C VAL A 58 -0.24 3.02 -4.48
N THR A 59 -0.93 2.51 -5.48
CA THR A 59 -1.91 3.26 -6.26
C THR A 59 -3.35 2.99 -5.83
N ASN A 60 -4.26 3.80 -6.35
CA ASN A 60 -5.69 3.54 -6.35
C ASN A 60 -6.04 2.26 -7.13
N PRO A 61 -7.27 1.73 -7.04
CA PRO A 61 -7.71 0.53 -7.75
C PRO A 61 -7.34 0.58 -9.23
N PHE A 62 -6.73 -0.50 -9.74
CA PHE A 62 -6.08 -0.46 -11.06
C PHE A 62 -7.05 -0.20 -12.21
N ALA A 63 -8.32 -0.61 -12.06
CA ALA A 63 -9.38 -0.34 -13.03
C ALA A 63 -9.69 1.16 -13.20
N GLU A 64 -9.28 2.02 -12.26
CA GLU A 64 -9.50 3.46 -12.34
C GLU A 64 -8.49 4.18 -13.23
N TYR A 65 -7.37 3.53 -13.57
CA TYR A 65 -6.32 4.13 -14.40
C TYR A 65 -5.83 3.24 -15.54
N LEU A 66 -5.88 1.91 -15.43
CA LEU A 66 -5.57 1.00 -16.53
C LEU A 66 -6.77 0.81 -17.45
N ASN A 67 -6.50 0.64 -18.75
CA ASN A 67 -7.48 0.10 -19.66
C ASN A 67 -7.60 -1.42 -19.43
N ILE A 68 -8.71 -1.83 -18.82
CA ILE A 68 -9.01 -3.22 -18.48
C ILE A 68 -9.99 -3.90 -19.46
N SER A 69 -10.15 -3.36 -20.68
CA SER A 69 -11.01 -3.96 -21.71
C SER A 69 -10.55 -5.36 -22.13
N SER A 70 -9.25 -5.64 -22.02
CA SER A 70 -8.69 -6.99 -22.10
C SER A 70 -7.48 -7.15 -21.17
N VAL A 71 -7.00 -8.39 -21.01
CA VAL A 71 -5.77 -8.65 -20.26
C VAL A 71 -4.56 -8.02 -20.95
N GLU A 72 -4.51 -8.02 -22.28
CA GLU A 72 -3.43 -7.45 -23.09
C GLU A 72 -3.33 -5.94 -22.91
N THR A 73 -4.46 -5.22 -22.91
CA THR A 73 -4.45 -3.76 -22.70
C THR A 73 -4.01 -3.41 -21.27
N ALA A 74 -4.41 -4.21 -20.28
CA ALA A 74 -3.97 -4.03 -18.89
C ALA A 74 -2.45 -4.29 -18.76
N LYS A 75 -1.93 -5.34 -19.42
CA LYS A 75 -0.49 -5.64 -19.49
C LYS A 75 0.28 -4.49 -20.15
N GLN A 76 -0.24 -3.90 -21.23
CA GLN A 76 0.41 -2.74 -21.87
C GLN A 76 0.57 -1.57 -20.89
N GLY A 77 -0.47 -1.20 -20.16
CA GLY A 77 -0.37 -0.13 -19.15
C GLY A 77 0.60 -0.46 -18.01
N LEU A 78 0.66 -1.72 -17.56
CA LEU A 78 1.66 -2.15 -16.57
C LEU A 78 3.10 -2.12 -17.14
N ALA A 79 3.29 -2.38 -18.44
CA ALA A 79 4.60 -2.28 -19.07
C ALA A 79 5.10 -0.83 -19.12
N GLU A 80 4.21 0.12 -19.38
CA GLU A 80 4.51 1.55 -19.32
C GLU A 80 4.91 1.99 -17.91
N ILE A 81 4.11 1.60 -16.89
CA ILE A 81 4.44 1.88 -15.48
C ILE A 81 5.77 1.25 -15.08
N LYS A 82 6.04 0.00 -15.51
CA LYS A 82 7.33 -0.66 -15.28
C LYS A 82 8.50 0.14 -15.86
N ALA A 83 8.37 0.61 -17.11
CA ALA A 83 9.41 1.41 -17.75
C ALA A 83 9.66 2.72 -16.99
N MET A 84 8.59 3.42 -16.58
CA MET A 84 8.69 4.65 -15.79
C MET A 84 9.39 4.39 -14.43
N LEU A 85 8.99 3.35 -13.71
CA LEU A 85 9.59 3.01 -12.41
C LEU A 85 11.07 2.62 -12.54
N LEU A 86 11.43 1.87 -13.58
CA LEU A 86 12.83 1.53 -13.86
C LEU A 86 13.67 2.79 -14.15
N GLN A 87 13.14 3.70 -14.97
CA GLN A 87 13.81 4.98 -15.25
C GLN A 87 13.96 5.82 -13.98
N LEU A 88 12.91 5.91 -13.17
CA LEU A 88 12.95 6.68 -11.93
C LEU A 88 13.93 6.10 -10.90
N ASN A 89 14.23 4.79 -10.94
CA ASN A 89 15.06 4.12 -9.94
C ASN A 89 16.53 3.91 -10.35
N GLN A 90 17.01 4.53 -11.43
CA GLN A 90 18.37 4.33 -11.93
C GLN A 90 19.46 4.70 -10.92
N ASP A 91 19.23 5.73 -10.10
CA ASP A 91 20.20 6.26 -9.14
C ASP A 91 19.96 5.80 -7.68
N SER A 92 19.23 4.69 -7.48
CA SER A 92 18.86 4.24 -6.13
C SER A 92 19.00 2.74 -5.94
N ASP A 93 19.75 2.35 -4.92
CA ASP A 93 19.87 0.95 -4.48
C ASP A 93 18.62 0.44 -3.75
N LEU A 94 17.70 1.32 -3.37
CA LEU A 94 16.46 0.92 -2.72
C LEU A 94 15.50 0.35 -3.75
N ARG A 95 15.15 -0.93 -3.55
CA ARG A 95 14.15 -1.60 -4.35
C ARG A 95 12.78 -0.94 -4.18
N ILE A 96 12.14 -0.61 -5.31
CA ILE A 96 10.72 -0.23 -5.36
C ILE A 96 9.86 -1.51 -5.37
N ARG A 97 8.90 -1.59 -4.45
CA ARG A 97 7.77 -2.51 -4.57
C ARG A 97 6.52 -1.72 -4.95
N PHE A 98 5.78 -2.20 -5.92
CA PHE A 98 4.63 -1.49 -6.46
C PHE A 98 3.35 -2.31 -6.25
N ALA A 99 2.32 -1.67 -5.70
CA ALA A 99 0.98 -2.23 -5.64
C ALA A 99 0.08 -1.48 -6.62
N ILE A 100 -0.54 -2.24 -7.53
CA ILE A 100 -1.47 -1.74 -8.55
C ILE A 100 -2.83 -1.36 -7.95
N GLY A 101 -3.09 -1.75 -6.70
CA GLY A 101 -4.30 -1.41 -5.97
C GLY A 101 -5.32 -2.56 -5.93
N GLU A 102 -6.53 -2.21 -5.52
CA GLU A 102 -7.62 -3.16 -5.29
C GLU A 102 -8.29 -3.62 -6.59
N ALA A 103 -8.69 -4.90 -6.64
CA ALA A 103 -9.66 -5.43 -7.59
C ALA A 103 -11.04 -5.48 -6.90
N LYS A 104 -12.05 -4.84 -7.49
CA LYS A 104 -13.38 -4.65 -6.90
C LYS A 104 -14.45 -5.56 -7.50
N THR A 105 -14.28 -5.96 -8.76
CA THR A 105 -15.27 -6.75 -9.50
C THR A 105 -14.74 -8.14 -9.85
N SER A 106 -15.64 -9.09 -10.14
CA SER A 106 -15.25 -10.42 -10.62
C SER A 106 -14.42 -10.36 -11.91
N ALA A 107 -14.75 -9.42 -12.82
CA ALA A 107 -13.99 -9.17 -14.04
C ALA A 107 -12.55 -8.71 -13.74
N GLU A 108 -12.38 -7.77 -12.80
CA GLU A 108 -11.06 -7.33 -12.35
C GLU A 108 -10.27 -8.46 -11.68
N ILE A 109 -10.91 -9.26 -10.83
CA ILE A 109 -10.30 -10.42 -10.17
C ILE A 109 -9.79 -11.43 -11.21
N ALA A 110 -10.55 -11.67 -12.29
CA ALA A 110 -10.18 -12.60 -13.35
C ALA A 110 -8.92 -12.19 -14.13
N LEU A 111 -8.54 -10.90 -14.12
CA LEU A 111 -7.31 -10.41 -14.74
C LEU A 111 -6.08 -10.70 -13.89
N LEU A 112 -6.21 -10.69 -12.56
CA LEU A 112 -5.08 -10.76 -11.63
C LEU A 112 -4.11 -11.93 -11.89
N PRO A 113 -4.56 -13.17 -12.19
CA PRO A 113 -3.63 -14.27 -12.40
C PRO A 113 -2.62 -14.01 -13.52
N GLU A 114 -3.08 -13.53 -14.67
CA GLU A 114 -2.22 -13.25 -15.83
C GLU A 114 -1.35 -12.01 -15.61
N LEU A 115 -1.87 -10.99 -14.93
CA LEU A 115 -1.09 -9.79 -14.59
C LEU A 115 0.03 -10.13 -13.58
N ILE A 116 -0.28 -10.91 -12.55
CA ILE A 116 0.71 -11.34 -11.54
C ILE A 116 1.77 -12.24 -12.15
N LYS A 117 1.39 -13.16 -13.04
CA LYS A 117 2.33 -14.04 -13.74
C LYS A 117 3.39 -13.25 -14.51
N ASP A 118 2.97 -12.22 -15.23
CA ASP A 118 3.87 -11.49 -16.15
C ASP A 118 4.62 -10.32 -15.46
N TYR A 119 4.05 -9.75 -14.39
CA TYR A 119 4.58 -8.54 -13.75
C TYR A 119 5.03 -8.74 -12.30
N GLY A 120 4.70 -9.87 -11.66
CA GLY A 120 5.20 -10.29 -10.35
C GLY A 120 5.19 -9.18 -9.31
N ASP A 121 6.39 -8.79 -8.86
CA ASP A 121 6.60 -7.75 -7.84
C ASP A 121 6.12 -6.34 -8.21
N LEU A 122 5.81 -6.09 -9.49
CA LEU A 122 5.17 -4.86 -9.95
C LEU A 122 3.64 -4.97 -9.98
N CYS A 123 3.07 -6.13 -9.71
CA CYS A 123 1.65 -6.40 -9.70
C CYS A 123 1.19 -6.93 -8.34
N ASN A 124 1.48 -6.18 -7.28
CA ASN A 124 0.89 -6.47 -5.98
C ASN A 124 -0.55 -5.94 -5.93
N ALA A 125 -1.50 -6.81 -5.62
CA ALA A 125 -2.92 -6.48 -5.65
C ALA A 125 -3.65 -7.07 -4.45
N CYS A 126 -4.82 -6.52 -4.15
CA CYS A 126 -5.70 -7.10 -3.15
C CYS A 126 -7.17 -7.05 -3.58
N VAL A 127 -8.00 -7.84 -2.90
CA VAL A 127 -9.46 -7.72 -2.93
C VAL A 127 -9.90 -7.50 -1.50
N ASN A 128 -10.78 -6.52 -1.23
CA ASN A 128 -11.37 -6.35 0.08
C ASN A 128 -12.84 -6.80 0.08
N ILE A 129 -13.10 -7.92 0.75
CA ILE A 129 -14.45 -8.42 0.96
C ILE A 129 -15.07 -7.61 2.10
N ALA A 130 -16.00 -6.73 1.76
CA ALA A 130 -16.79 -6.01 2.75
C ALA A 130 -17.84 -6.94 3.36
N ALA A 131 -18.15 -6.73 4.64
CA ALA A 131 -19.34 -7.29 5.23
C ALA A 131 -20.55 -6.40 4.90
N ASP A 132 -21.69 -7.00 4.65
CA ASP A 132 -22.95 -6.29 4.49
C ASP A 132 -23.45 -5.70 5.84
N GLU A 133 -24.63 -5.08 5.81
CA GLU A 133 -25.23 -4.46 7.01
C GLU A 133 -25.54 -5.45 8.13
N TYR A 134 -25.63 -6.75 7.83
CA TYR A 134 -25.88 -7.83 8.79
C TYR A 134 -24.59 -8.55 9.20
N GLY A 135 -23.45 -8.14 8.65
CA GLY A 135 -22.15 -8.74 8.93
C GLY A 135 -21.80 -9.95 8.06
N PHE A 136 -22.60 -10.27 7.02
CA PHE A 136 -22.31 -11.37 6.10
C PHE A 136 -21.32 -10.94 5.01
N LEU A 137 -20.44 -11.87 4.64
CA LEU A 137 -19.44 -11.67 3.60
C LEU A 137 -19.96 -12.16 2.24
N ASP A 138 -19.48 -11.53 1.17
CA ASP A 138 -19.81 -11.94 -0.20
C ASP A 138 -19.12 -13.27 -0.57
N ASN A 139 -19.86 -14.37 -0.44
CA ASN A 139 -19.38 -15.72 -0.78
C ASN A 139 -19.03 -15.88 -2.26
N GLN A 140 -19.70 -15.15 -3.16
CA GLN A 140 -19.41 -15.25 -4.59
C GLN A 140 -18.06 -14.60 -4.89
N GLN A 141 -17.82 -13.41 -4.35
CA GLN A 141 -16.53 -12.73 -4.49
C GLN A 141 -15.39 -13.52 -3.82
N ILE A 142 -15.63 -14.14 -2.66
CA ILE A 142 -14.68 -15.07 -2.02
C ILE A 142 -14.35 -16.25 -2.94
N SER A 143 -15.35 -16.83 -3.60
CA SER A 143 -15.15 -17.96 -4.52
C SER A 143 -14.29 -17.56 -5.73
N HIS A 144 -14.55 -16.40 -6.34
CA HIS A 144 -13.71 -15.86 -7.41
C HIS A 144 -12.27 -15.59 -6.95
N CYS A 145 -12.08 -15.13 -5.70
CA CYS A 145 -10.73 -14.97 -5.15
C CYS A 145 -10.02 -16.33 -4.99
N ALA A 146 -10.74 -17.36 -4.53
CA ALA A 146 -10.17 -18.71 -4.39
C ALA A 146 -9.79 -19.30 -5.74
N GLU A 147 -10.61 -19.09 -6.78
CA GLU A 147 -10.30 -19.46 -8.17
C GLU A 147 -9.05 -18.72 -8.67
N ALA A 148 -8.93 -17.42 -8.38
CA ALA A 148 -7.75 -16.64 -8.74
C ALA A 148 -6.47 -17.17 -8.05
N VAL A 149 -6.52 -17.48 -6.75
CA VAL A 149 -5.39 -18.09 -6.00
C VAL A 149 -4.96 -19.42 -6.62
N GLN A 150 -5.93 -20.28 -6.97
CA GLN A 150 -5.66 -21.56 -7.63
C GLN A 150 -5.02 -21.36 -9.00
N LYS A 151 -5.56 -20.44 -9.81
CA LYS A 151 -5.01 -20.13 -11.13
C LYS A 151 -3.60 -19.56 -11.02
N ILE A 152 -3.35 -18.60 -10.12
CA ILE A 152 -2.01 -18.06 -9.84
C ILE A 152 -1.04 -19.19 -9.44
N ALA A 153 -1.47 -20.09 -8.55
CA ALA A 153 -0.64 -21.22 -8.12
C ALA A 153 -0.25 -22.12 -9.31
N ALA A 154 -1.17 -22.35 -10.24
CA ALA A 154 -0.97 -23.22 -11.40
C ALA A 154 -0.08 -22.59 -12.49
N ILE A 155 -0.20 -21.27 -12.71
CA ILE A 155 0.47 -20.59 -13.83
C ILE A 155 1.77 -19.88 -13.45
N THR A 156 2.15 -19.87 -12.17
CA THR A 156 3.41 -19.28 -11.69
C THR A 156 4.35 -20.34 -11.12
N PRO A 157 5.68 -20.20 -11.30
CA PRO A 157 6.64 -21.16 -10.76
C PRO A 157 6.46 -21.34 -9.24
N ARG A 158 6.30 -22.60 -8.81
CA ARG A 158 6.10 -22.98 -7.40
C ARG A 158 4.92 -22.25 -6.71
N GLY A 159 4.00 -21.68 -7.48
CA GLY A 159 2.87 -20.88 -6.98
C GLY A 159 3.25 -19.55 -6.32
N GLU A 160 4.48 -19.07 -6.53
CA GLU A 160 5.02 -17.88 -5.86
C GLU A 160 4.28 -16.59 -6.21
N GLY A 161 3.51 -16.56 -7.31
CA GLY A 161 2.66 -15.42 -7.63
C GLY A 161 1.69 -15.05 -6.50
N ASN A 162 1.30 -16.02 -5.66
CA ASN A 162 0.40 -15.77 -4.54
C ASN A 162 1.00 -14.84 -3.47
N PHE A 163 2.32 -14.62 -3.44
CA PHE A 163 2.92 -13.58 -2.59
C PHE A 163 2.58 -12.15 -3.01
N ASN A 164 2.05 -11.96 -4.23
CA ASN A 164 1.63 -10.67 -4.77
C ASN A 164 0.10 -10.45 -4.70
N PHE A 165 -0.67 -11.41 -4.18
CA PHE A 165 -2.12 -11.29 -4.05
C PHE A 165 -2.57 -11.47 -2.61
N THR A 166 -3.56 -10.71 -2.17
CA THR A 166 -4.22 -10.98 -0.89
C THR A 166 -5.70 -10.65 -0.90
N VAL A 167 -6.48 -11.48 -0.20
CA VAL A 167 -7.88 -11.25 0.09
C VAL A 167 -7.99 -10.71 1.52
N ASN A 168 -8.62 -9.55 1.65
CA ASN A 168 -8.85 -8.84 2.89
C ASN A 168 -10.31 -8.97 3.29
N PHE A 169 -10.59 -8.92 4.58
CA PHE A 169 -11.95 -8.96 5.12
C PHE A 169 -12.18 -7.73 5.98
N ASN A 170 -13.13 -6.88 5.58
CA ASN A 170 -13.51 -5.67 6.31
C ASN A 170 -12.32 -4.72 6.63
N CYS A 171 -11.35 -4.63 5.71
CA CYS A 171 -10.21 -3.73 5.90
C CYS A 171 -10.60 -2.28 5.62
N GLN A 172 -10.15 -1.38 6.49
CA GLN A 172 -10.29 0.06 6.30
C GLN A 172 -9.22 0.58 5.32
N PRO A 173 -9.48 1.67 4.59
CA PRO A 173 -8.49 2.29 3.71
C PRO A 173 -7.22 2.77 4.46
N LEU A 174 -6.13 2.96 3.69
CA LEU A 174 -4.82 3.47 4.10
C LEU A 174 -4.02 2.57 5.05
N ILE A 175 -4.27 1.26 5.00
CA ILE A 175 -3.45 0.27 5.69
C ILE A 175 -2.10 0.04 4.96
N PRO A 176 -0.95 0.02 5.63
CA PRO A 176 0.35 -0.10 4.96
C PRO A 176 0.83 -1.55 4.74
N TYR A 177 0.02 -2.55 5.11
CA TYR A 177 0.44 -3.95 5.00
C TYR A 177 0.48 -4.37 3.52
N PHE A 178 1.50 -5.08 3.07
CA PHE A 178 1.67 -5.35 1.63
C PHE A 178 1.61 -6.87 1.38
N PRO A 179 0.80 -7.34 0.40
CA PRO A 179 0.11 -6.55 -0.62
C PRO A 179 -1.29 -6.02 -0.20
N GLN A 180 -1.71 -6.20 1.05
CA GLN A 180 -3.00 -5.69 1.58
C GLN A 180 -3.05 -4.15 1.71
N VAL A 181 -3.11 -3.43 0.60
CA VAL A 181 -3.15 -1.98 0.61
C VAL A 181 -4.35 -1.46 -0.18
N ILE A 182 -5.15 -0.63 0.49
CA ILE A 182 -6.31 0.03 -0.10
C ILE A 182 -6.09 1.53 0.03
N THR A 183 -6.19 2.30 -1.05
CA THR A 183 -6.22 3.77 -0.98
C THR A 183 -7.60 4.26 -0.57
N ALA A 184 -7.68 5.39 0.14
CA ALA A 184 -8.96 6.04 0.34
C ALA A 184 -9.49 6.56 -1.02
N ALA A 185 -10.69 6.14 -1.41
CA ALA A 185 -11.41 6.75 -2.53
C ALA A 185 -11.73 8.21 -2.15
N SER A 186 -11.14 9.16 -2.87
CA SER A 186 -11.20 10.62 -2.67
C SER A 186 -10.38 11.21 -1.51
N TRP A 187 -9.48 12.14 -1.85
CA TRP A 187 -8.75 12.99 -0.90
C TRP A 187 -9.68 13.95 -0.12
N VAL A 188 -10.83 14.30 -0.69
CA VAL A 188 -11.75 15.35 -0.15
C VAL A 188 -12.45 14.91 1.14
N THR A 189 -12.71 13.61 1.31
CA THR A 189 -13.47 13.11 2.47
C THR A 189 -12.58 12.89 3.72
N VAL A 190 -11.27 12.81 3.54
CA VAL A 190 -10.30 12.37 4.56
C VAL A 190 -9.96 13.46 5.59
N LEU A 191 -10.00 14.74 5.23
CA LEU A 191 -9.69 15.82 6.19
C LEU A 191 -10.68 15.87 7.36
N SER A 192 -11.96 15.53 7.12
CA SER A 192 -12.98 15.54 8.17
C SER A 192 -12.87 14.34 9.15
N SER A 193 -12.45 13.18 8.66
CA SER A 193 -12.42 11.93 9.42
C SER A 193 -11.10 11.74 10.20
N VAL A 194 -9.97 12.21 9.67
CA VAL A 194 -8.68 12.23 10.38
C VAL A 194 -8.73 13.18 11.59
N TRP A 195 -9.40 14.33 11.48
CA TRP A 195 -9.58 15.26 12.60
C TRP A 195 -10.55 14.75 13.67
N LYS A 196 -11.67 14.10 13.27
CA LYS A 196 -12.61 13.48 14.23
C LYS A 196 -11.96 12.32 15.02
N ARG A 197 -11.10 11.51 14.38
CA ARG A 197 -10.37 10.41 15.06
C ARG A 197 -9.29 10.90 16.04
N ARG A 198 -8.71 12.10 15.83
CA ARG A 198 -7.78 12.74 16.77
C ARG A 198 -8.43 13.07 18.12
N ILE A 199 -9.74 13.33 18.13
CA ILE A 199 -10.55 13.61 19.32
C ILE A 199 -11.01 12.30 20.00
N TYR A 200 -11.39 11.29 19.22
CA TYR A 200 -11.88 10.01 19.75
C TYR A 200 -10.80 9.23 20.54
N TRP A 201 -9.55 9.22 20.04
CA TRP A 201 -8.41 8.62 20.74
C TRP A 201 -8.02 9.37 22.01
N ARG A 202 -8.18 10.70 22.06
CA ARG A 202 -7.94 11.49 23.29
C ARG A 202 -9.00 11.25 24.38
N ARG A 203 -10.24 10.96 23.99
CA ARG A 203 -11.36 10.78 24.94
C ARG A 203 -11.37 9.39 25.60
N HIS A 204 -11.08 8.33 24.85
CA HIS A 204 -11.04 6.97 25.41
C HIS A 204 -9.78 6.68 26.23
N TRP A 205 -8.66 7.38 25.98
CA TRP A 205 -7.44 7.19 26.77
C TRP A 205 -7.52 7.75 28.20
N ARG A 206 -8.40 8.74 28.45
CA ARG A 206 -8.64 9.27 29.81
C ARG A 206 -9.55 8.39 30.67
N ALA A 207 -10.29 7.46 30.07
CA ALA A 207 -11.18 6.56 30.81
C ALA A 207 -10.48 5.31 31.37
N PHE A 208 -9.24 5.03 30.96
CA PHE A 208 -8.55 3.77 31.26
C PHE A 208 -7.36 3.87 32.22
N ASN A 209 -7.14 5.03 32.88
CA ASN A 209 -6.03 5.13 33.85
C ASN A 209 -6.30 6.16 34.97
N PRO A 210 -6.89 5.76 36.11
CA PRO A 210 -7.11 6.65 37.25
C PRO A 210 -5.88 6.85 38.14
N HIS A 211 -4.80 6.11 37.94
CA HIS A 211 -3.61 6.19 38.80
C HIS A 211 -2.35 6.50 37.99
N GLY A 212 -1.91 7.75 38.12
CA GLY A 212 -0.68 8.23 37.52
C GLY A 212 0.54 7.46 38.01
N ASN A 213 1.41 7.08 37.09
CA ASN A 213 2.85 7.32 37.21
C ASN A 213 3.56 7.10 35.87
N ASN A 214 4.36 8.11 35.51
CA ASN A 214 5.46 8.17 34.54
C ASN A 214 5.59 7.07 33.47
N LYS A 215 5.42 7.45 32.18
CA LYS A 215 6.34 7.22 31.01
C LYS A 215 5.62 7.42 29.64
N PRO A 216 6.38 7.37 28.53
CA PRO A 216 6.83 8.51 27.72
C PRO A 216 5.80 8.96 26.67
N THR A 217 5.69 10.27 26.47
CA THR A 217 4.91 10.86 25.39
C THR A 217 5.46 10.47 24.00
N PRO A 218 4.63 10.03 23.04
CA PRO A 218 5.07 9.75 21.68
C PRO A 218 5.22 11.07 20.90
N ILE A 219 6.30 11.79 21.17
CA ILE A 219 6.62 13.06 20.48
C ILE A 219 7.22 12.78 19.09
N PHE A 220 7.83 11.61 18.87
CA PHE A 220 8.55 11.29 17.63
C PHE A 220 7.64 11.05 16.41
N TYR A 221 6.46 10.44 16.59
CA TYR A 221 5.50 10.20 15.50
C TYR A 221 4.96 11.51 14.91
N ASN A 222 4.86 12.57 15.73
CA ASN A 222 4.30 13.85 15.32
C ASN A 222 5.31 14.79 14.62
N ARG A 223 6.62 14.53 14.67
CA ARG A 223 7.63 15.44 14.10
C ARG A 223 8.12 15.00 12.71
N LEU A 224 8.21 13.70 12.44
CA LEU A 224 8.58 13.15 11.13
C LEU A 224 7.46 13.33 10.09
N ILE A 225 6.19 13.17 10.48
CA ILE A 225 5.04 13.29 9.57
C ILE A 225 4.77 14.75 9.15
N ARG A 226 5.21 15.75 9.94
CA ARG A 226 4.97 17.18 9.66
C ARG A 226 5.70 17.71 8.42
N GLN A 227 6.66 16.97 7.85
CA GLN A 227 7.41 17.38 6.66
C GLN A 227 6.90 16.74 5.36
N CYS A 228 5.94 15.81 5.42
CA CYS A 228 5.38 15.16 4.24
C CYS A 228 4.03 15.79 3.88
N VAL A 229 3.90 16.23 2.61
CA VAL A 229 2.68 16.81 2.05
C VAL A 229 1.63 15.71 1.72
N MET A 230 2.02 14.43 1.76
CA MET A 230 1.17 13.24 1.59
C MET A 230 1.40 12.21 2.72
N PRO A 231 0.44 11.30 3.02
CA PRO A 231 0.61 10.33 4.10
C PRO A 231 1.62 9.26 3.71
N CYS A 232 2.83 9.35 4.27
CA CYS A 232 3.82 8.27 4.25
C CYS A 232 3.72 7.44 5.54
N ASN A 233 3.72 6.12 5.40
CA ASN A 233 3.73 5.16 6.51
C ASN A 233 5.08 4.43 6.59
N ILE A 234 5.58 4.19 7.81
CA ILE A 234 6.84 3.47 8.07
C ILE A 234 6.52 2.12 8.71
N ILE A 235 7.08 1.04 8.16
CA ILE A 235 6.98 -0.31 8.74
C ILE A 235 8.33 -0.69 9.32
N LEU A 236 8.36 -0.92 10.64
CA LEU A 236 9.55 -1.35 11.39
C LEU A 236 9.54 -2.86 11.58
N ILE A 237 10.69 -3.49 11.42
CA ILE A 237 10.93 -4.91 11.73
C ILE A 237 12.06 -4.99 12.77
N ARG A 238 11.91 -5.92 13.71
CA ARG A 238 12.91 -6.28 14.71
C ARG A 238 13.98 -7.18 14.10
#